data_AF-A0A374U8Q6-F1
#
_entry.id   AF-A0A374U8Q6-F1
#
_cell.length_a   1.000
_cell.length_b   1.000
_cell.length_c   1.000
_cell.angle_alpha   90.00
_cell.angle_beta   90.00
_cell.angle_gamma   90.00
#
_symmetry.space_group_name_H-M   'P 1'
#
loop_
_entity.id
_entity.type
_entity.pdbx_description
1 polymer ?
#
loop_
_entity_poly.entity_id
_entity_poly.type
_entity_poly.pdbx_seq_one_letter_code
_entity_poly.pdbx_strand_id
1 'polypeptide(L)'
;GAPAAGARRLWEALLASSRSGRRLPAGEDVAVRILAREIASLDADIEELDSLVADSLAGDEVYECLLTVPGIGPKTAAALVTSIDISAFRGHDELASYCGVAPRDRRSGSSIRSTSPQHGGNRQLKNLLIFSCNSLIGTDNRFGRYYGECRARGMRHSKALKAVARKRLKVIYAIMRDAVPYAA
;
A
#
# COMPACT_ATOMS: atom_id res chain seq x y z
N GLY A 1 -11.18 -13.22 -4.16
CA GLY A 1 -10.25 -12.18 -3.71
C GLY A 1 -9.11 -12.77 -2.90
N ALA A 2 -7.97 -12.09 -2.84
CA ALA A 2 -6.83 -12.39 -1.97
C ALA A 2 -7.17 -12.67 -0.47
N PRO A 3 -8.20 -12.06 0.15
CA PRO A 3 -8.63 -12.38 1.54
C PRO A 3 -9.11 -13.82 1.75
N ALA A 4 -9.98 -14.35 0.89
CA ALA A 4 -10.37 -15.77 0.92
C ALA A 4 -9.16 -16.72 0.77
N ALA A 5 -8.14 -16.32 0.01
CA ALA A 5 -6.89 -17.07 -0.11
C ALA A 5 -6.01 -16.95 1.15
N GLY A 6 -6.03 -15.82 1.85
CA GLY A 6 -5.34 -15.61 3.12
C GLY A 6 -5.90 -16.49 4.24
N ALA A 7 -7.22 -16.46 4.43
CA ALA A 7 -7.92 -17.33 5.38
C ALA A 7 -7.73 -18.82 5.04
N ARG A 8 -7.79 -19.19 3.75
CA ARG A 8 -7.55 -20.57 3.30
C ARG A 8 -6.11 -21.02 3.53
N ARG A 9 -5.12 -20.15 3.34
CA ARG A 9 -3.71 -20.47 3.62
C ARG A 9 -3.43 -20.57 5.12
N LEU A 10 -4.09 -19.76 5.93
CA LEU A 10 -4.00 -19.84 7.39
C LEU A 10 -4.62 -21.15 7.87
N TRP A 11 -5.77 -21.54 7.32
CA TRP A 11 -6.42 -22.83 7.54
C TRP A 11 -5.58 -24.03 7.07
N GLU A 12 -5.01 -23.97 5.87
CA GLU A 12 -4.10 -25.00 5.32
C GLU A 12 -2.82 -25.12 6.14
N ALA A 13 -2.22 -24.00 6.58
CA ALA A 13 -1.07 -23.99 7.45
C ALA A 13 -1.39 -24.56 8.84
N LEU A 14 -2.61 -24.35 9.33
CA LEU A 14 -3.10 -24.92 10.58
C LEU A 14 -3.31 -26.44 10.48
N LEU A 15 -3.90 -26.89 9.36
CA LEU A 15 -4.05 -28.30 9.00
C LEU A 15 -2.69 -28.99 8.81
N ALA A 16 -1.70 -28.26 8.27
CA ALA A 16 -0.33 -28.75 8.13
C ALA A 16 0.41 -28.81 9.49
N SER A 17 0.17 -27.85 10.38
CA SER A 17 0.72 -27.82 11.74
C SER A 17 0.15 -28.94 12.62
N SER A 18 -1.16 -29.20 12.52
CA SER A 18 -1.81 -30.35 13.17
C SER A 18 -1.33 -31.71 12.63
N ARG A 19 -0.83 -31.75 11.38
CA ARG A 19 -0.12 -32.91 10.81
C ARG A 19 1.33 -33.06 11.27
N SER A 20 1.93 -32.03 11.88
CA SER A 20 3.32 -32.05 12.41
C SER A 20 3.46 -32.88 13.71
N GLY A 21 2.47 -33.69 14.08
CA GLY A 21 2.55 -34.63 15.20
C GLY A 21 2.40 -34.01 16.59
N ARG A 22 2.31 -32.68 16.71
CA ARG A 22 1.99 -32.01 17.99
C ARG A 22 0.47 -31.84 18.08
N ARG A 23 -0.21 -32.80 18.70
CA ARG A 23 -1.63 -32.66 19.07
C ARG A 23 -1.75 -31.48 20.01
N LEU A 24 -2.32 -30.38 19.54
CA LEU A 24 -2.81 -29.33 20.42
C LEU A 24 -3.90 -29.95 21.33
N PRO A 25 -3.94 -29.65 22.63
CA PRO A 25 -5.05 -30.02 23.49
C PRO A 25 -6.40 -29.68 22.83
N ALA A 26 -7.43 -30.50 23.01
CA ALA A 26 -8.72 -30.34 22.29
C ALA A 26 -9.33 -28.92 22.44
N GLY A 27 -9.08 -28.22 23.55
CA GLY A 27 -9.50 -26.84 23.76
C GLY A 27 -8.77 -25.80 22.89
N GLU A 28 -7.50 -26.04 22.54
CA GLU A 28 -6.71 -25.16 21.67
C GLU A 28 -7.18 -25.27 20.21
N ASP A 29 -7.57 -26.45 19.72
CA ASP A 29 -8.15 -26.60 18.36
C ASP A 29 -9.49 -25.86 18.23
N VAL A 30 -10.33 -25.90 19.27
CA VAL A 30 -11.61 -25.18 19.30
C VAL A 30 -11.39 -23.66 19.30
N ALA A 31 -10.48 -23.16 20.15
CA ALA A 31 -10.16 -21.73 20.22
C ALA A 31 -9.62 -21.21 18.88
N VAL A 32 -8.72 -21.95 18.24
CA VAL A 32 -8.17 -21.57 16.93
C VAL A 32 -9.24 -21.57 15.84
N ARG A 33 -10.16 -22.54 15.84
CA ARG A 33 -11.31 -22.55 14.89
C ARG A 33 -12.28 -21.40 15.11
N ILE A 34 -12.46 -20.93 16.35
CA ILE A 34 -13.30 -19.76 16.65
C ILE A 34 -12.60 -18.50 16.11
N LEU A 35 -11.34 -18.28 16.49
CA LEU A 35 -10.56 -17.13 16.01
C LEU A 35 -10.44 -17.09 14.48
N ALA A 36 -10.23 -18.23 13.83
CA ALA A 36 -10.18 -18.29 12.36
C ALA A 36 -11.51 -17.89 11.71
N ARG A 37 -12.65 -18.25 12.32
CA ARG A 37 -13.98 -17.83 11.86
C ARG A 37 -14.22 -16.34 12.08
N GLU A 38 -13.83 -15.82 13.24
CA GLU A 38 -13.94 -14.39 13.54
C GLU A 38 -13.10 -13.55 12.58
N ILE A 39 -11.85 -13.95 12.33
CA ILE A 39 -10.98 -13.29 11.35
C ILE A 39 -11.63 -13.31 9.96
N ALA A 40 -12.16 -14.46 9.53
CA ALA A 40 -12.81 -14.56 8.22
C ALA A 40 -14.07 -13.68 8.12
N SER A 41 -14.85 -13.56 9.20
CA SER A 41 -16.01 -12.68 9.26
C SER A 41 -15.59 -11.21 9.17
N LEU A 42 -14.60 -10.80 9.97
CA LEU A 42 -14.09 -9.43 9.96
C LEU A 42 -13.46 -9.05 8.62
N ASP A 43 -12.77 -10.00 7.96
CA ASP A 43 -12.23 -9.79 6.61
C ASP A 43 -13.37 -9.52 5.60
N ALA A 44 -14.49 -10.24 5.70
CA ALA A 44 -15.66 -10.02 4.86
C ALA A 44 -16.31 -8.64 5.12
N ASP A 45 -16.47 -8.26 6.39
CA ASP A 45 -17.00 -6.94 6.75
C ASP A 45 -16.09 -5.81 6.24
N ILE A 46 -14.76 -6.00 6.27
CA ILE A 46 -13.79 -5.04 5.72
C ILE A 46 -13.93 -4.93 4.20
N GLU A 47 -14.14 -6.03 3.48
CA GLU A 47 -14.37 -6.02 2.03
C GLU A 47 -15.66 -5.29 1.66
N GLU A 48 -16.72 -5.48 2.42
CA GLU A 48 -18.00 -4.78 2.24
C GLU A 48 -17.82 -3.27 2.45
N LEU A 49 -17.17 -2.86 3.54
CA LEU A 49 -16.88 -1.46 3.81
C LEU A 49 -15.97 -0.81 2.75
N ASP A 50 -14.92 -1.50 2.31
CA ASP A 50 -14.05 -1.02 1.24
C ASP A 50 -14.85 -0.80 -0.07
N SER A 51 -15.84 -1.66 -0.35
CA SER A 51 -16.71 -1.56 -1.53
C SER A 51 -17.68 -0.38 -1.40
N LEU A 52 -18.33 -0.20 -0.25
CA LEU A 52 -19.21 0.94 0.01
C LEU A 52 -18.48 2.28 -0.12
N VAL A 53 -17.23 2.36 0.34
CA VAL A 53 -16.39 3.56 0.18
C VAL A 53 -16.08 3.79 -1.30
N ALA A 54 -15.74 2.75 -2.05
CA ALA A 54 -15.48 2.87 -3.48
C ALA A 54 -16.72 3.34 -4.25
N ASP A 55 -17.89 2.79 -3.93
CA ASP A 55 -19.17 3.16 -4.55
C ASP A 55 -19.58 4.60 -4.19
N SER A 56 -19.30 5.06 -2.98
CA SER A 56 -19.56 6.45 -2.58
C SER A 56 -18.70 7.47 -3.34
N LEU A 57 -17.58 7.03 -3.90
CA LEU A 57 -16.67 7.83 -4.71
C LEU A 57 -16.92 7.64 -6.20
N ALA A 58 -17.89 6.82 -6.60
CA ALA A 58 -18.25 6.64 -8.00
C ALA A 58 -18.73 7.98 -8.59
N GLY A 59 -18.08 8.41 -9.67
CA GLY A 59 -18.33 9.71 -10.30
C GLY A 59 -17.47 10.86 -9.79
N ASP A 60 -16.61 10.65 -8.79
CA ASP A 60 -15.54 11.60 -8.46
C ASP A 60 -14.45 11.55 -9.56
N GLU A 61 -14.23 12.67 -10.25
CA GLU A 61 -13.32 12.75 -11.39
C GLU A 61 -11.87 12.39 -11.02
N VAL A 62 -11.43 12.78 -9.82
CA VAL A 62 -10.06 12.53 -9.36
C VAL A 62 -9.90 11.05 -9.01
N TYR A 63 -10.88 10.45 -8.35
CA TYR A 63 -10.90 9.03 -8.03
C TYR A 63 -10.80 8.18 -9.31
N GLU A 64 -11.65 8.44 -10.31
CA GLU A 64 -11.63 7.74 -11.60
C GLU A 64 -10.29 7.92 -12.33
N CYS A 65 -9.76 9.14 -12.36
CA CYS A 65 -8.45 9.39 -12.97
C CYS A 65 -7.32 8.65 -12.23
N LEU A 66 -7.37 8.54 -10.90
CA LEU A 66 -6.37 7.79 -10.14
C LEU A 66 -6.41 6.29 -10.44
N LEU A 67 -7.59 5.70 -10.70
CA LEU A 67 -7.72 4.29 -11.08
C LEU A 67 -7.02 3.96 -12.41
N THR A 68 -6.85 4.94 -13.29
CA THR A 68 -6.12 4.75 -14.56
C THR A 68 -4.60 4.59 -14.37
N VAL A 69 -4.06 4.96 -13.20
CA VAL A 69 -2.62 4.84 -12.93
C VAL A 69 -2.25 3.38 -12.67
N PRO A 70 -1.26 2.82 -13.39
CA PRO A 70 -0.82 1.44 -13.15
C PRO A 70 -0.50 1.17 -11.68
N GLY A 71 -1.11 0.10 -11.16
CA GLY A 71 -0.94 -0.34 -9.78
C GLY A 71 -1.63 0.54 -8.75
N ILE A 72 -2.50 1.49 -9.11
CA ILE A 72 -3.46 2.08 -8.16
C ILE A 72 -4.76 1.28 -8.30
N GLY A 73 -5.28 0.80 -7.18
CA GLY A 73 -6.60 0.16 -7.12
C GLY A 73 -7.57 0.95 -6.23
N PRO A 74 -8.85 0.55 -6.18
CA PRO A 74 -9.93 1.26 -5.47
C PRO A 74 -9.54 1.71 -4.06
N LYS A 75 -9.06 0.79 -3.22
CA LYS A 75 -8.63 1.09 -1.86
C LYS A 75 -7.53 2.16 -1.77
N THR A 76 -6.57 2.14 -2.71
CA THR A 76 -5.48 3.13 -2.72
C THR A 76 -5.99 4.47 -3.24
N ALA A 77 -6.81 4.48 -4.29
CA ALA A 77 -7.42 5.69 -4.84
C ALA A 77 -8.33 6.36 -3.80
N ALA A 78 -9.21 5.60 -3.17
CA ALA A 78 -10.11 6.09 -2.12
C ALA A 78 -9.32 6.69 -0.94
N ALA A 79 -8.27 6.01 -0.47
CA ALA A 79 -7.43 6.54 0.60
C ALA A 79 -6.73 7.86 0.19
N LEU A 80 -6.32 8.00 -1.08
CA LEU A 80 -5.70 9.24 -1.57
C LEU A 80 -6.72 10.38 -1.59
N VAL A 81 -7.89 10.18 -2.21
CA VAL A 81 -8.93 11.20 -2.33
C VAL A 81 -9.47 11.63 -0.97
N THR A 82 -9.68 10.68 -0.05
CA THR A 82 -10.23 10.97 1.29
C THR A 82 -9.22 11.62 2.23
N SER A 83 -7.91 11.37 2.07
CA SER A 83 -6.88 11.83 3.00
C SER A 83 -6.11 13.07 2.55
N ILE A 84 -6.21 13.46 1.27
CA ILE A 84 -5.38 14.50 0.66
C ILE A 84 -6.28 15.57 0.05
N ASP A 85 -6.25 16.76 0.64
CA ASP A 85 -6.61 17.98 -0.07
C ASP A 85 -5.39 18.45 -0.87
N ILE A 86 -5.45 18.31 -2.20
CA ILE A 86 -4.31 18.64 -3.08
C ILE A 86 -3.95 20.13 -3.05
N SER A 87 -4.92 21.00 -2.75
CA SER A 87 -4.72 22.46 -2.73
C SER A 87 -3.80 22.90 -1.59
N ALA A 88 -3.68 22.07 -0.54
CA ALA A 88 -2.79 22.30 0.59
C ALA A 88 -1.29 22.09 0.26
N PHE A 89 -0.95 21.54 -0.92
CA PHE A 89 0.41 21.18 -1.29
C PHE A 89 0.92 22.00 -2.48
N ARG A 90 2.04 22.70 -2.29
CA ARG A 90 2.69 23.53 -3.33
C ARG A 90 3.37 22.70 -4.41
N GLY A 91 3.61 21.42 -4.15
CA GLY A 91 4.23 20.52 -5.10
C GLY A 91 4.30 19.08 -4.64
N HIS A 92 4.72 18.21 -5.57
CA HIS A 92 4.84 16.77 -5.33
C HIS A 92 5.88 16.40 -4.24
N ASP A 93 6.77 17.33 -3.87
CA ASP A 93 7.77 17.12 -2.82
C ASP A 93 7.14 17.16 -1.42
N GLU A 94 6.28 18.14 -1.18
CA GLU A 94 5.51 18.27 0.06
C GLU A 94 4.54 17.10 0.20
N LEU A 95 3.84 16.73 -0.87
CA LEU A 95 2.97 15.55 -0.87
C LEU A 95 3.76 14.27 -0.55
N ALA A 96 4.95 14.10 -1.12
CA ALA A 96 5.78 12.93 -0.84
C ALA A 96 6.30 12.89 0.60
N SER A 97 6.54 14.06 1.21
CA SER A 97 6.87 14.17 2.63
C SER A 97 5.69 13.77 3.50
N TYR A 98 4.50 14.29 3.20
CA TYR A 98 3.24 13.94 3.87
C TYR A 98 2.93 12.44 3.76
N CYS A 99 3.06 11.84 2.57
CA CYS A 99 2.89 10.40 2.38
C CYS A 99 4.04 9.55 2.95
N GLY A 100 5.10 10.16 3.51
CA GLY A 100 6.24 9.45 4.11
C GLY A 100 7.12 8.67 3.12
N VAL A 101 7.12 9.06 1.84
CA VAL A 101 7.90 8.43 0.75
C VAL A 101 9.13 9.26 0.36
N ALA A 102 9.21 10.53 0.77
CA ALA A 102 10.36 11.39 0.51
C ALA A 102 11.66 10.82 1.11
N PRO A 103 12.80 10.93 0.41
CA PRO A 103 14.10 10.63 0.98
C PRO A 103 14.38 11.59 2.14
N ARG A 104 14.92 11.06 3.24
CA ARG A 104 15.27 11.88 4.40
C ARG A 104 16.66 12.47 4.19
N ASP A 105 16.73 13.76 3.93
CA ASP A 105 18.01 14.47 3.97
C ASP A 105 18.46 14.62 5.43
N ARG A 106 19.50 13.89 5.80
CA ARG A 106 20.22 14.06 7.08
C ARG A 106 21.20 15.23 6.99
N ARG A 107 20.75 16.41 6.57
CA ARG A 107 21.54 17.65 6.65
C ARG A 107 20.86 18.65 7.56
N SER A 108 20.75 18.32 8.84
CA SER A 108 20.75 19.34 9.90
C SER A 108 22.14 19.29 10.53
N GLY A 109 22.92 20.35 10.32
CA GLY A 109 24.22 20.52 10.94
C GLY A 109 24.13 20.47 12.46
N SER A 110 25.23 20.00 13.07
CA SER A 110 25.52 19.95 14.50
C SER A 110 24.41 19.41 15.41
N SER A 111 24.52 18.13 15.79
CA SER A 111 24.35 17.64 17.17
C SER A 111 23.86 16.18 17.18
N ILE A 112 24.74 15.32 17.68
CA ILE A 112 24.47 14.14 18.52
C ILE A 112 23.67 12.98 17.89
N ARG A 113 24.37 11.83 17.85
CA ARG A 113 23.84 10.46 17.88
C ARG A 113 22.37 10.36 18.37
N SER A 114 21.45 10.11 17.45
CA SER A 114 20.45 9.04 17.60
C SER A 114 19.74 8.77 16.27
N THR A 115 19.77 7.50 15.86
CA THR A 115 18.94 6.95 14.80
C THR A 115 17.50 6.84 15.28
N SER A 116 16.66 7.81 14.95
CA SER A 116 15.21 7.72 15.18
C SER A 116 14.45 7.82 13.86
N PRO A 117 13.63 6.83 13.46
CA PRO A 117 12.70 6.96 12.34
C PRO A 117 11.68 8.06 12.66
N GLN A 118 11.52 9.04 11.77
CA GLN A 118 10.46 10.04 11.94
C GLN A 118 9.10 9.38 11.67
N HIS A 119 8.20 9.52 12.63
CA HIS A 119 6.82 9.05 12.63
C HIS A 119 5.85 10.05 11.97
N GLY A 120 6.34 11.04 11.22
CA GLY A 120 5.53 12.21 10.81
C GLY A 120 4.75 12.09 9.49
N GLY A 121 5.05 11.10 8.64
CA GLY A 121 4.30 10.89 7.40
C GLY A 121 3.12 9.92 7.62
N ASN A 122 2.03 10.10 6.87
CA ASN A 122 0.86 9.24 6.88
C ASN A 122 1.28 7.79 6.56
N ARG A 123 1.39 6.96 7.61
CA ARG A 123 1.92 5.60 7.52
C ARG A 123 1.01 4.69 6.70
N GLN A 124 -0.29 4.93 6.74
CA GLN A 124 -1.27 4.20 5.95
C GLN A 124 -1.05 4.45 4.47
N LEU A 125 -0.97 5.72 4.04
CA LEU A 125 -0.69 6.09 2.64
C LEU A 125 0.66 5.55 2.17
N LYS A 126 1.70 5.65 3.01
CA LYS A 126 3.01 5.06 2.72
C LYS A 126 2.90 3.57 2.43
N ASN A 127 2.21 2.82 3.30
CA ASN A 127 2.08 1.38 3.16
C ASN A 127 1.29 1.02 1.90
N LEU A 128 0.18 1.71 1.64
CA LEU A 128 -0.63 1.49 0.43
C LEU A 128 0.17 1.77 -0.83
N LEU A 129 0.87 2.91 -0.90
CA LEU A 129 1.70 3.27 -2.06
C LEU A 129 2.84 2.28 -2.31
N ILE A 130 3.51 1.82 -1.25
CA ILE A 130 4.60 0.84 -1.37
C ILE A 130 4.05 -0.54 -1.74
N PHE A 131 2.96 -0.97 -1.10
CA PHE A 131 2.33 -2.25 -1.39
C PHE A 131 1.86 -2.31 -2.85
N SER A 132 1.24 -1.25 -3.33
CA SER A 132 0.74 -1.14 -4.68
C SER A 132 1.85 -1.06 -5.75
N CYS A 133 3.10 -0.74 -5.36
CA CYS A 133 4.23 -0.85 -6.27
C CYS A 133 4.67 -2.31 -6.54
N ASN A 134 4.28 -3.28 -5.70
CA ASN A 134 4.63 -4.68 -5.95
C ASN A 134 3.99 -5.24 -7.21
N SER A 135 2.76 -4.79 -7.55
CA SER A 135 2.08 -5.22 -8.78
C SER A 135 2.74 -4.72 -10.07
N LEU A 136 3.69 -3.79 -9.96
CA LEU A 136 4.43 -3.21 -11.09
C LEU A 136 5.70 -3.99 -11.42
N ILE A 137 6.13 -4.89 -10.54
CA ILE A 137 7.36 -5.67 -10.74
C ILE A 137 7.18 -6.59 -11.94
N GLY A 138 8.10 -6.50 -12.91
CA GLY A 138 8.07 -7.32 -14.12
C GLY A 138 7.09 -6.84 -15.20
N THR A 139 6.47 -5.68 -15.04
CA THR A 139 5.58 -5.08 -16.05
C THR A 139 6.34 -4.17 -17.02
N ASP A 140 5.86 -4.06 -18.26
CA ASP A 140 6.47 -3.21 -19.31
C ASP A 140 6.12 -1.73 -19.19
N ASN A 141 5.21 -1.37 -18.27
CA ASN A 141 4.88 0.03 -18.02
C ASN A 141 6.11 0.79 -17.49
N ARG A 142 6.06 2.13 -17.58
CA ARG A 142 7.19 2.99 -17.20
C ARG A 142 7.66 2.84 -15.75
N PHE A 143 6.79 2.38 -14.84
CA PHE A 143 7.12 2.19 -13.43
C PHE A 143 7.80 0.85 -13.18
N GLY A 144 7.34 -0.22 -13.85
CA GLY A 144 7.98 -1.53 -13.84
C GLY A 144 9.38 -1.51 -14.44
N ARG A 145 9.55 -0.84 -15.59
CA ARG A 145 10.88 -0.61 -16.19
C ARG A 145 11.80 0.16 -15.24
N TYR A 146 11.30 1.24 -14.62
CA TYR A 146 12.07 2.01 -13.65
C TYR A 146 12.45 1.20 -12.40
N TYR A 147 11.58 0.30 -11.93
CA TYR A 147 11.93 -0.64 -10.87
C TYR A 147 13.10 -1.54 -11.28
N GLY A 148 13.05 -2.10 -12.50
CA GLY A 148 14.11 -2.92 -13.08
C GLY A 148 15.45 -2.18 -13.14
N GLU A 149 15.44 -0.94 -13.65
CA GLU A 149 16.63 -0.06 -13.67
C GLU A 149 17.19 0.18 -12.26
N CYS A 150 16.33 0.43 -11.27
CA CYS A 150 16.77 0.62 -9.88
C CYS A 150 17.45 -0.63 -9.33
N ARG A 151 16.91 -1.82 -9.65
CA ARG A 151 17.51 -3.10 -9.25
C ARG A 151 18.83 -3.38 -9.97
N ALA A 152 18.92 -3.06 -11.25
CA ALA A 152 20.15 -3.18 -12.04
C ALA A 152 21.28 -2.28 -11.51
N ARG A 153 20.94 -1.11 -10.95
CA ARG A 153 21.88 -0.22 -10.23
C ARG A 153 22.27 -0.72 -8.83
N GLY A 154 21.91 -1.94 -8.45
CA GLY A 154 22.25 -2.54 -7.15
C GLY A 154 21.38 -2.08 -5.97
N MET A 155 20.27 -1.35 -6.20
CA MET A 155 19.40 -0.95 -5.10
C MET A 155 18.69 -2.16 -4.48
N ARG A 156 18.67 -2.25 -3.15
CA ARG A 156 17.85 -3.23 -2.41
C ARG A 156 16.36 -3.10 -2.79
N HIS A 157 15.62 -4.20 -2.77
CA HIS A 157 14.20 -4.26 -3.15
C HIS A 157 13.35 -3.17 -2.48
N SER A 158 13.46 -3.03 -1.16
CA SER A 158 12.73 -2.00 -0.40
C SER A 158 13.10 -0.57 -0.78
N LYS A 159 14.35 -0.31 -1.20
CA LYS A 159 14.78 1.00 -1.69
C LYS A 159 14.26 1.27 -3.09
N ALA A 160 14.26 0.25 -3.97
CA ALA A 160 13.71 0.34 -5.31
C ALA A 160 12.18 0.62 -5.29
N LEU A 161 11.42 -0.07 -4.44
CA LEU A 161 9.98 0.20 -4.27
C LEU A 161 9.71 1.63 -3.82
N LYS A 162 10.47 2.15 -2.85
CA LYS A 162 10.35 3.57 -2.43
C LYS A 162 10.67 4.53 -3.56
N ALA A 163 11.68 4.24 -4.37
CA ALA A 163 12.01 5.07 -5.53
C ALA A 163 10.88 5.09 -6.57
N VAL A 164 10.25 3.93 -6.83
CA VAL A 164 9.09 3.82 -7.72
C VAL A 164 7.89 4.57 -7.15
N ALA A 165 7.56 4.38 -5.87
CA ALA A 165 6.49 5.11 -5.20
C ALA A 165 6.71 6.63 -5.27
N ARG A 166 7.96 7.08 -5.09
CA ARG A 166 8.33 8.48 -5.22
C ARG A 166 8.12 9.03 -6.65
N LYS A 167 8.46 8.22 -7.66
CA LYS A 167 8.23 8.56 -9.07
C LYS A 167 6.72 8.59 -9.40
N ARG A 168 5.93 7.66 -8.85
CA ARG A 168 4.46 7.62 -8.99
C ARG A 168 3.79 8.82 -8.35
N LEU A 169 4.26 9.26 -7.18
CA LEU A 169 3.70 10.41 -6.47
C LEU A 169 3.73 11.71 -7.28
N LYS A 170 4.71 11.89 -8.18
CA LYS A 170 4.72 13.05 -9.08
C LYS A 170 3.50 13.09 -9.99
N VAL A 171 3.03 11.92 -10.40
CA VAL A 171 1.90 11.79 -11.32
C VAL A 171 0.58 11.73 -10.59
N ILE A 172 0.55 11.10 -9.42
CA ILE A 172 -0.59 11.22 -8.50
C ILE A 172 -0.85 12.70 -8.19
N TYR A 173 0.19 13.48 -7.86
CA TYR A 173 0.04 14.92 -7.63
C TYR A 173 -0.57 15.67 -8.82
N ALA A 174 -0.05 15.42 -10.04
CA ALA A 174 -0.57 16.07 -11.25
C ALA A 174 -2.04 15.68 -11.52
N ILE A 175 -2.38 14.39 -11.39
CA ILE A 175 -3.74 13.89 -11.58
C ILE A 175 -4.70 14.50 -10.56
N MET A 176 -4.31 14.54 -9.28
CA MET A 176 -5.17 15.13 -8.24
C MET A 176 -5.37 16.63 -8.42
N ARG A 177 -4.39 17.33 -9.01
CA ARG A 177 -4.46 18.77 -9.27
C ARG A 177 -5.30 19.10 -10.51
N ASP A 178 -5.10 18.33 -11.58
CA ASP A 178 -5.62 18.66 -12.91
C ASP A 178 -6.85 17.82 -13.30
N ALA A 179 -7.19 16.77 -12.53
CA ALA A 179 -8.25 15.81 -12.83
C ALA A 179 -8.16 15.20 -14.24
N VAL A 180 -6.94 14.98 -14.73
CA VAL A 180 -6.67 14.39 -16.05
C VAL A 180 -6.30 12.91 -15.89
N PRO A 181 -6.86 12.00 -16.70
CA PRO A 181 -6.51 10.59 -16.63
C PRO A 181 -5.04 10.35 -17.02
N TYR A 182 -4.48 9.26 -16.51
CA TYR A 182 -3.12 8.85 -16.80
C TYR A 182 -2.95 8.48 -18.27
N ALA A 183 -2.09 9.22 -18.99
CA ALA A 183 -1.54 8.83 -20.28
C ALA A 183 -0.09 8.35 -20.11
N ALA A 184 0.23 7.18 -20.68
CA ALA A 184 1.48 6.46 -20.47
C ALA A 184 2.68 7.05 -21.22
#